data_AF-A0A944AHW5-F1
#
_entry.id   AF-A0A944AHW5-F1
#
_cell.length_a   1.000
_cell.length_b   1.000
_cell.length_c   1.000
_cell.angle_alpha   90.00
_cell.angle_beta   90.00
_cell.angle_gamma   90.00
#
_symmetry.space_group_name_H-M   'P 1'
#
loop_
_entity.id
_entity.type
_entity.pdbx_description
1 polymer ?
#
loop_
_entity_poly.entity_id
_entity_poly.type
_entity_poly.pdbx_seq_one_letter_code
_entity_poly.pdbx_strand_id
1 'polypeptide(L)'
;LEVGNIFYNYKRIISYDMLGIGRLIYQLPQNLCRIFIKEIYGDTSPDEIDEEILTTINKFLENNLNVSETSRQLYIHRNTLVYRIEKLQKAIGLDMRVFDDALTFKIALMVIEYLRYLEKNE
;
A
#
# COMPACT_ATOMS: atom_id res chain seq x y z
N LEU A 1 -13.39 11.18 13.43
CA LEU A 1 -14.03 10.81 12.14
C LEU A 1 -13.08 10.99 10.94
N GLU A 2 -11.93 11.69 11.07
CA GLU A 2 -10.96 11.91 9.98
C GLU A 2 -10.22 10.64 9.53
N VAL A 3 -9.78 9.78 10.46
CA VAL A 3 -9.04 8.53 10.17
C VAL A 3 -9.81 7.63 9.19
N GLY A 4 -11.13 7.54 9.32
CA GLY A 4 -11.97 6.73 8.42
C GLY A 4 -11.98 7.27 6.99
N ASN A 5 -11.95 8.60 6.83
CA ASN A 5 -11.95 9.23 5.51
C ASN A 5 -10.60 9.08 4.79
N ILE A 6 -9.48 9.03 5.54
CA ILE A 6 -8.14 8.88 4.97
C ILE A 6 -7.93 7.48 4.42
N PHE A 7 -8.19 6.44 5.23
CA PHE A 7 -7.78 5.07 4.89
C PHE A 7 -8.90 4.21 4.28
N TYR A 8 -10.15 4.66 4.35
CA TYR A 8 -11.31 3.82 4.05
C TYR A 8 -12.46 4.59 3.38
N ASN A 9 -12.12 5.47 2.43
CA ASN A 9 -13.03 6.38 1.73
C ASN A 9 -14.22 5.69 0.98
N TYR A 10 -14.19 4.37 0.84
CA TYR A 10 -15.28 3.58 0.23
C TYR A 10 -16.38 3.15 1.22
N LYS A 11 -16.22 3.37 2.53
CA LYS A 11 -17.25 3.06 3.55
C LYS A 11 -17.80 4.34 4.17
N ARG A 12 -19.10 4.62 3.99
CA ARG A 12 -19.79 5.81 4.53
C ARG A 12 -19.77 5.91 6.06
N ILE A 13 -19.65 4.80 6.77
CA ILE A 13 -19.63 4.73 8.23
C ILE A 13 -18.62 3.66 8.64
N ILE A 14 -17.66 4.03 9.47
CA ILE A 14 -16.64 3.13 10.00
C ILE A 14 -16.60 3.30 11.50
N SER A 15 -16.82 2.20 12.20
CA SER A 15 -16.74 2.19 13.65
C SER A 15 -15.29 2.42 14.09
N TYR A 16 -15.09 3.13 15.20
CA TYR A 16 -13.76 3.54 15.67
C TYR A 16 -12.81 2.35 15.93
N ASP A 17 -13.38 1.24 16.40
CA ASP A 17 -12.78 -0.08 16.59
C ASP A 17 -12.41 -0.81 15.29
N MET A 18 -13.00 -0.42 14.14
CA MET A 18 -12.66 -0.95 12.82
C MET A 18 -11.57 -0.17 12.09
N LEU A 19 -11.04 0.91 12.69
CA LEU A 19 -9.97 1.72 12.09
C LEU A 19 -8.61 0.99 12.06
N GLY A 20 -8.47 -0.09 12.83
CA GLY A 20 -7.32 -1.00 12.80
C GLY A 20 -5.97 -0.27 12.85
N ILE A 21 -5.05 -0.68 11.97
CA ILE A 21 -3.71 -0.08 11.81
C ILE A 21 -3.77 1.41 11.46
N GLY A 22 -4.81 1.88 10.75
CA GLY A 22 -4.96 3.30 10.39
C GLY A 22 -5.02 4.23 11.61
N ARG A 23 -5.60 3.74 12.73
CA ARG A 23 -5.58 4.49 14.01
C ARG A 23 -4.18 4.65 14.56
N LEU A 24 -3.34 3.61 14.47
CA LEU A 24 -1.95 3.67 14.93
C LEU A 24 -1.17 4.66 14.08
N ILE A 25 -1.32 4.59 12.75
CA ILE A 25 -0.63 5.49 11.82
C ILE A 25 -0.97 6.95 12.10
N TYR A 26 -2.24 7.29 12.31
CA TYR A 26 -2.65 8.67 12.60
C TYR A 26 -2.08 9.22 13.91
N GLN A 27 -1.68 8.36 14.85
CA GLN A 27 -1.04 8.75 16.11
C GLN A 27 0.48 8.88 15.99
N LEU A 28 1.08 8.42 14.89
CA LEU A 28 2.52 8.49 14.69
C LEU A 28 2.96 9.90 14.29
N PRO A 29 4.03 10.42 14.90
CA PRO A 29 4.68 11.65 14.44
C PRO A 29 5.07 11.60 12.96
N GLN A 30 4.84 12.70 12.23
CA GLN A 30 5.10 12.79 10.78
C GLN A 30 6.55 12.46 10.41
N ASN A 31 7.51 12.82 11.27
CA ASN A 31 8.92 12.49 11.05
C ASN A 31 9.18 10.97 11.07
N LEU A 32 8.52 10.21 11.94
CA LEU A 32 8.65 8.75 11.96
C LEU A 32 8.04 8.13 10.69
N CYS A 33 6.89 8.64 10.26
CA CYS A 33 6.28 8.25 8.98
C CYS A 33 7.24 8.49 7.80
N ARG A 34 7.91 9.64 7.75
CA ARG A 34 8.89 9.97 6.70
C ARG A 34 10.13 9.07 6.75
N ILE A 35 10.65 8.75 7.95
CA ILE A 35 11.77 7.81 8.11
C ILE A 35 11.37 6.42 7.61
N PHE A 36 10.21 5.92 8.01
CA PHE A 36 9.70 4.61 7.59
C PHE A 36 9.57 4.51 6.05
N ILE A 37 9.00 5.52 5.39
CA ILE A 37 8.91 5.52 3.92
C ILE A 37 10.29 5.53 3.27
N LYS A 38 11.25 6.30 3.82
CA LYS A 38 12.62 6.31 3.31
C LYS A 38 13.33 4.96 3.48
N GLU A 39 13.06 4.22 4.54
CA GLU A 39 13.64 2.88 4.73
C GLU A 39 13.10 1.87 3.71
N ILE A 40 11.82 1.95 3.34
CA ILE A 40 11.18 1.04 2.39
C ILE A 40 11.50 1.37 0.94
N TYR A 41 11.46 2.65 0.59
CA TYR A 41 11.63 3.08 -0.80
C TYR A 41 13.07 3.53 -1.11
N GLY A 42 13.93 3.71 -0.10
CA GLY A 42 15.32 4.12 -0.26
C GLY A 42 15.43 5.48 -0.95
N ASP A 43 16.16 5.52 -2.07
CA ASP A 43 16.29 6.68 -2.93
C ASP A 43 15.20 6.75 -4.02
N THR A 44 14.40 5.68 -4.18
CA THR A 44 13.27 5.66 -5.10
C THR A 44 12.12 6.45 -4.51
N SER A 45 11.52 7.36 -5.28
CA SER A 45 10.30 8.03 -4.82
C SER A 45 9.10 7.08 -4.95
N PRO A 46 8.15 7.06 -4.00
CA PRO A 46 6.89 6.34 -4.19
C PRO A 46 6.13 6.74 -5.47
N ASP A 47 6.33 7.98 -5.94
CA ASP A 47 5.70 8.49 -7.16
C ASP A 47 6.42 8.02 -8.45
N GLU A 48 7.62 7.44 -8.34
CA GLU A 48 8.34 6.82 -9.47
C GLU A 48 7.84 5.40 -9.77
N ILE A 49 7.04 4.80 -8.88
CA ILE A 49 6.45 3.49 -9.13
C ILE A 49 5.28 3.64 -10.09
N ASP A 50 5.34 2.89 -11.20
CA ASP A 50 4.27 2.84 -12.19
C ASP A 50 2.90 2.60 -11.52
N GLU A 51 1.93 3.46 -11.82
CA GLU A 51 0.55 3.37 -11.31
C GLU A 51 -0.09 2.01 -11.62
N GLU A 52 0.26 1.41 -12.76
CA GLU A 52 -0.16 0.07 -13.14
C GLU A 52 0.37 -1.01 -12.20
N ILE A 53 1.62 -0.88 -11.72
CA ILE A 53 2.20 -1.80 -10.74
C ILE A 53 1.49 -1.64 -9.39
N LEU A 54 1.28 -0.40 -8.94
CA LEU A 54 0.54 -0.13 -7.70
C LEU A 54 -0.88 -0.73 -7.74
N THR A 55 -1.59 -0.56 -8.85
CA THR A 55 -2.92 -1.15 -9.06
C THR A 55 -2.86 -2.67 -9.00
N THR A 56 -1.86 -3.26 -9.66
CA THR A 56 -1.64 -4.70 -9.69
C THR A 56 -1.42 -5.26 -8.28
N ILE A 57 -0.57 -4.62 -7.48
CA ILE A 57 -0.25 -5.06 -6.12
C ILE A 57 -1.41 -4.84 -5.16
N ASN A 58 -2.11 -3.70 -5.24
CA ASN A 58 -3.33 -3.50 -4.45
C ASN A 58 -4.34 -4.63 -4.71
N LYS A 59 -4.54 -5.01 -5.98
CA LYS A 59 -5.41 -6.12 -6.34
C LYS A 59 -4.89 -7.48 -5.87
N PHE A 60 -3.58 -7.65 -5.85
CA PHE A 60 -2.94 -8.85 -5.31
C PHE A 60 -3.16 -8.99 -3.80
N LEU A 61 -3.03 -7.89 -3.05
CA LEU A 61 -3.32 -7.82 -1.62
C LEU A 61 -4.80 -8.09 -1.32
N GLU A 62 -5.73 -7.49 -2.07
CA GLU A 62 -7.18 -7.73 -1.94
C GLU A 62 -7.55 -9.20 -2.13
N ASN A 63 -6.82 -9.90 -2.99
CA ASN A 63 -7.02 -11.32 -3.28
C ASN A 63 -6.16 -12.24 -2.40
N ASN A 64 -5.72 -11.77 -1.22
CA ASN A 64 -4.92 -12.53 -0.26
C ASN A 64 -3.68 -13.18 -0.89
N LEU A 65 -2.95 -12.43 -1.73
CA LEU A 65 -1.74 -12.87 -2.43
C LEU A 65 -1.98 -14.04 -3.41
N ASN A 66 -3.22 -14.25 -3.84
CA ASN A 66 -3.56 -15.31 -4.78
C ASN A 66 -3.29 -14.88 -6.23
N VAL A 67 -2.25 -15.47 -6.82
CA VAL A 67 -1.83 -15.19 -8.20
C VAL A 67 -2.94 -15.49 -9.21
N SER A 68 -3.63 -16.62 -9.08
CA SER A 68 -4.66 -17.05 -10.03
C SER A 68 -5.89 -16.16 -10.00
N GLU A 69 -6.36 -15.81 -8.81
CA GLU A 69 -7.50 -14.92 -8.62
C GLU A 69 -7.21 -13.51 -9.14
N THR A 70 -6.05 -12.98 -8.76
CA THR A 70 -5.62 -11.63 -9.16
C THR A 70 -5.47 -11.51 -10.68
N SER A 71 -4.86 -12.52 -11.32
CA SER A 71 -4.69 -12.55 -12.78
C SER A 71 -6.05 -12.52 -13.50
N ARG A 72 -7.03 -13.28 -12.98
CA ARG A 72 -8.38 -13.31 -13.53
C ARG A 72 -9.08 -11.97 -13.38
N GLN A 73 -8.99 -11.34 -12.22
CA GLN A 73 -9.64 -10.04 -11.96
C GLN A 73 -9.01 -8.87 -12.73
N LEU A 74 -7.70 -8.94 -12.98
CA LEU A 74 -6.98 -7.95 -13.79
C LEU A 74 -7.06 -8.23 -15.29
N TYR A 75 -7.69 -9.34 -15.71
CA TYR A 75 -7.75 -9.78 -17.12
C TYR A 75 -6.35 -9.91 -17.77
N ILE A 76 -5.35 -10.34 -16.99
CA ILE A 76 -3.98 -10.56 -17.46
C ILE A 76 -3.57 -12.01 -17.28
N HIS A 77 -2.53 -12.43 -17.99
CA HIS A 77 -1.93 -13.74 -17.77
C HIS A 77 -1.14 -13.77 -16.46
N ARG A 78 -1.10 -14.94 -15.80
CA ARG A 78 -0.37 -15.14 -14.53
C ARG A 78 1.10 -14.75 -14.61
N ASN A 79 1.75 -14.98 -15.76
CA ASN A 79 3.15 -14.62 -15.94
C ASN A 79 3.34 -13.10 -16.00
N THR A 80 2.38 -12.36 -16.58
CA THR A 80 2.39 -10.90 -16.59
C THR A 80 2.26 -10.36 -15.17
N LEU A 81 1.39 -10.96 -14.35
CA LEU A 81 1.27 -10.60 -12.94
C LEU A 81 2.59 -10.83 -12.18
N VAL A 82 3.18 -12.02 -12.34
CA VAL A 82 4.47 -12.37 -11.70
C VAL A 82 5.57 -11.40 -12.11
N TYR A 83 5.67 -11.08 -13.41
CA TYR A 83 6.64 -10.11 -13.91
C TYR A 83 6.48 -8.72 -13.26
N ARG A 84 5.24 -8.25 -13.09
CA ARG A 84 4.97 -6.96 -12.41
C ARG A 84 5.38 -7.00 -10.94
N ILE A 85 5.11 -8.10 -10.24
CA ILE A 85 5.55 -8.30 -8.86
C ILE A 85 7.08 -8.30 -8.77
N GLU A 86 7.77 -9.01 -9.66
CA GLU A 86 9.23 -9.04 -9.71
C GLU A 86 9.84 -7.67 -10.05
N LYS A 87 9.19 -6.89 -10.92
CA LYS A 87 9.60 -5.52 -11.22
C LYS A 87 9.51 -4.63 -9.98
N LEU A 88 8.44 -4.73 -9.19
CA LEU A 88 8.34 -4.03 -7.91
C LEU A 88 9.43 -4.48 -6.94
N GLN A 89 9.62 -5.79 -6.78
CA GLN A 89 10.62 -6.35 -5.89
C GLN A 89 12.03 -5.84 -6.20
N LYS A 90 12.37 -5.66 -7.47
CA LYS A 90 13.65 -5.06 -7.88
C LYS A 90 13.78 -3.58 -7.52
N ALA A 91 12.67 -2.85 -7.45
CA ALA A 91 12.66 -1.42 -7.15
C ALA A 91 12.80 -1.15 -5.65
N ILE A 92 12.03 -1.88 -4.81
CA ILE A 92 11.95 -1.59 -3.37
C ILE A 92 12.48 -2.72 -2.46
N GLY A 93 12.94 -3.83 -3.04
CA GLY A 93 13.49 -4.97 -2.30
C GLY A 93 12.48 -5.89 -1.62
N LEU A 94 11.18 -5.57 -1.66
CA LEU A 94 10.11 -6.34 -1.01
C LEU A 94 9.47 -7.37 -1.97
N ASP A 95 9.35 -8.62 -1.55
CA ASP A 95 8.65 -9.67 -2.31
C ASP A 95 7.17 -9.75 -1.90
N MET A 96 6.27 -9.29 -2.76
CA MET A 96 4.82 -9.28 -2.44
C MET A 96 4.22 -10.67 -2.24
N ARG A 97 4.92 -11.76 -2.59
CA ARG A 97 4.48 -13.13 -2.33
C ARG A 97 4.77 -13.57 -0.89
N VAL A 98 5.68 -12.88 -0.20
CA VAL A 98 5.96 -13.08 1.22
C VAL A 98 4.98 -12.21 2.01
N PHE A 99 4.26 -12.83 2.94
CA PHE A 99 3.22 -12.14 3.70
C PHE A 99 3.75 -10.92 4.47
N ASP A 100 4.89 -11.04 5.15
CA ASP A 100 5.48 -9.97 5.95
C ASP A 100 5.89 -8.76 5.09
N ASP A 101 6.45 -9.00 3.91
CA ASP A 101 6.81 -7.97 2.93
C ASP A 101 5.56 -7.29 2.36
N ALA A 102 4.54 -8.08 2.04
CA ALA A 102 3.26 -7.58 1.55
C ALA A 102 2.53 -6.73 2.60
N LEU A 103 2.58 -7.14 3.88
CA LEU A 103 2.05 -6.37 5.00
C LEU A 103 2.83 -5.07 5.18
N THR A 104 4.15 -5.12 5.13
CA THR A 104 5.02 -3.95 5.21
C THR A 104 4.69 -2.94 4.12
N PHE A 105 4.55 -3.40 2.88
CA PHE A 105 4.14 -2.56 1.77
C PHE A 105 2.73 -1.99 1.95
N LYS A 106 1.77 -2.78 2.46
CA LYS A 106 0.42 -2.28 2.74
C LYS A 106 0.43 -1.15 3.76
N ILE A 107 1.23 -1.27 4.82
CA ILE A 107 1.40 -0.22 5.82
C ILE A 107 2.06 1.01 5.21
N ALA A 108 3.08 0.83 4.37
CA ALA A 108 3.75 1.93 3.68
C ALA A 108 2.79 2.74 2.79
N LEU A 109 1.93 2.05 2.02
CA LEU A 109 0.88 2.72 1.24
C LEU A 109 -0.06 3.56 2.11
N MET A 110 -0.49 3.02 3.26
CA MET A 110 -1.33 3.77 4.19
C MET A 110 -0.58 4.99 4.74
N VAL A 111 0.69 4.84 5.15
CA VAL A 111 1.50 5.97 5.64
C VAL A 111 1.65 7.06 4.57
N ILE A 112 1.81 6.71 3.30
CA ILE A 112 1.86 7.68 2.18
C ILE A 112 0.53 8.43 2.05
N GLU A 113 -0.61 7.73 2.10
CA GLU A 113 -1.94 8.37 2.07
C GLU A 113 -2.13 9.36 3.23
N TYR A 114 -1.64 9.00 4.43
CA TYR A 114 -1.66 9.87 5.59
C TYR A 114 -0.77 11.12 5.42
N LEU A 115 0.46 10.96 4.94
CA LEU A 115 1.36 12.09 4.68
C LEU A 115 0.77 13.04 3.63
N ARG A 116 0.20 12.50 2.55
CA ARG A 116 -0.50 13.30 1.51
C ARG A 116 -1.72 14.02 2.06
N TYR A 117 -2.42 13.43 3.04
CA TYR A 117 -3.53 14.09 3.72
C TYR A 117 -3.03 15.27 4.56
N LEU A 118 -1.95 15.11 5.34
CA LEU A 118 -1.39 16.21 6.13
C LEU A 118 -0.97 17.39 5.23
N GLU A 119 -0.26 17.11 4.13
CA GLU A 119 0.22 18.14 3.18
C GLU A 119 -0.92 18.93 2.50
N LYS A 120 -2.13 18.37 2.41
CA LYS A 120 -3.32 19.04 1.84
C LYS A 120 -4.08 19.90 2.87
N ASN A 121 -3.84 19.70 4.16
CA ASN A 121 -4.54 20.39 5.24
C ASN A 121 -3.62 21.36 6.02
N GLU A 122 -2.38 21.54 5.56
CA GLU A 122 -1.49 22.66 5.89
C GLU A 122 -1.73 23.85 4.94
#